data_AF-F0ZW35-F1
#
_entry.id   AF-F0ZW35-F1
#
_cell.length_a   1.000
_cell.length_b   1.000
_cell.length_c   1.000
_cell.angle_alpha   90.00
_cell.angle_beta   90.00
_cell.angle_gamma   90.00
#
_symmetry.space_group_name_H-M   'P 1'
#
loop_
_entity.id
_entity.type
_entity.pdbx_description
1 polymer ?
#
loop_
_entity_poly.entity_id
_entity_poly.type
_entity_poly.pdbx_seq_one_letter_code
_entity_poly.pdbx_strand_id
1 'polypeptide(L)'
;MSVESNKVKFFTAKNCTGTGVEYTEGDSVAFEPNDQYNDKFLSCIIGTNVWVNAYQHNDVYNPEPGAHEELKSGTHNDLSSLNGLSKFQVLGNEFGYAIDVKLIASGDLVSSPAGTYKFTIIPYQVSAVTCLNGDDYVQCPIPKLNPPNAEIVCQIIVAQTAWPGATVANGSVYFQYDPSTGILNYRKTEGFPTNMDVTQNGKTNFDFKILKETA
;
A
#
# COMPACT_ATOMS: atom_id res chain seq x y z
N MET A 1 12.83 -3.38 26.43
CA MET A 1 11.80 -2.62 25.70
C MET A 1 10.96 -3.62 24.95
N SER A 2 9.63 -3.50 25.02
CA SER A 2 8.68 -4.37 24.31
C SER A 2 7.66 -3.51 23.59
N VAL A 3 7.12 -4.01 22.48
CA VAL A 3 6.01 -3.43 21.75
C VAL A 3 4.85 -4.42 21.77
N GLU A 4 3.61 -3.95 21.66
CA GLU A 4 2.45 -4.83 21.54
C GLU A 4 2.59 -5.75 20.31
N SER A 5 1.97 -6.93 20.37
CA SER A 5 2.19 -7.99 19.38
C SER A 5 1.83 -7.60 17.95
N ASN A 6 0.89 -6.67 17.76
CA ASN A 6 0.39 -6.17 16.47
C ASN A 6 0.88 -4.76 16.13
N LYS A 7 1.91 -4.27 16.83
CA LYS A 7 2.48 -2.94 16.64
C LYS A 7 3.96 -2.99 16.33
N VAL A 8 4.45 -1.88 15.79
CA VAL A 8 5.86 -1.62 15.54
C VAL A 8 6.21 -0.28 16.15
N LYS A 9 7.43 -0.16 16.67
CA LYS A 9 7.98 1.11 17.13
C LYS A 9 9.30 1.40 16.42
N PHE A 10 9.34 2.48 15.65
CA PHE A 10 10.57 2.97 15.03
C PHE A 10 11.22 4.04 15.90
N PHE A 11 12.54 4.13 15.82
CA PHE A 11 13.37 4.99 16.65
C PHE A 11 14.35 5.81 15.80
N THR A 12 14.53 7.08 16.14
CA THR A 12 15.41 7.99 15.39
C THR A 12 16.91 7.81 15.66
N ALA A 13 17.29 6.89 16.53
CA ALA A 13 18.68 6.51 16.79
C ALA A 13 18.83 4.98 16.86
N LYS A 14 20.07 4.49 16.73
CA LYS A 14 20.38 3.05 16.81
C LYS A 14 20.09 2.50 18.22
N ASN A 15 20.02 1.18 18.31
CA ASN A 15 19.79 0.43 19.55
C ASN A 15 18.48 0.80 20.28
N CYS A 16 17.44 1.16 19.52
CA CYS A 16 16.12 1.53 20.03
C CYS A 16 16.16 2.72 21.00
N THR A 17 16.92 3.76 20.63
CA THR A 17 17.06 5.00 21.42
C THR A 17 16.56 6.22 20.63
N GLY A 18 16.48 7.39 21.28
CA GLY A 18 15.95 8.61 20.64
C GLY A 18 14.41 8.66 20.65
N THR A 19 13.84 9.40 19.69
CA THR A 19 12.39 9.56 19.58
C THR A 19 11.77 8.27 19.03
N GLY A 20 10.82 7.70 19.75
CA GLY A 20 10.09 6.50 19.35
C GLY A 20 8.70 6.82 18.83
N VAL A 21 8.33 6.30 17.66
CA VAL A 21 7.01 6.45 17.04
C VAL A 21 6.41 5.07 16.81
N GLU A 22 5.14 4.90 17.20
CA GLU A 22 4.43 3.63 17.09
C GLU A 22 3.48 3.63 15.90
N TYR A 23 3.41 2.46 15.25
CA TYR A 23 2.53 2.15 14.13
C TYR A 23 1.87 0.81 14.39
N THR A 24 0.70 0.58 13.81
CA THR A 24 -0.10 -0.63 13.99
C THR A 24 -0.17 -1.44 12.71
N GLU A 25 -0.53 -2.72 12.83
CA GLU A 25 -0.93 -3.54 11.71
C GLU A 25 -1.94 -2.84 10.80
N GLY A 26 -1.67 -2.87 9.48
CA GLY A 26 -2.48 -2.18 8.47
C GLY A 26 -1.96 -0.79 8.09
N ASP A 27 -1.02 -0.22 8.84
CA ASP A 27 -0.40 1.05 8.47
C ASP A 27 0.50 0.89 7.24
N SER A 28 0.32 1.75 6.25
CA SER A 28 1.27 1.99 5.16
C SER A 28 1.68 3.44 5.19
N VAL A 29 2.98 3.70 5.29
CA VAL A 29 3.53 5.04 5.42
C VAL A 29 4.54 5.27 4.31
N ALA A 30 4.28 6.25 3.47
CA ALA A 30 5.24 6.80 2.53
C ALA A 30 5.59 8.22 2.96
N PHE A 31 6.87 8.48 3.22
CA PHE A 31 7.32 9.78 3.67
C PHE A 31 7.49 10.74 2.49
N GLU A 32 6.97 11.95 2.65
CA GLU A 32 7.22 13.04 1.73
C GLU A 32 8.63 13.63 1.95
N PRO A 33 9.25 14.30 0.96
CA PRO A 33 10.62 14.82 1.09
C PRO A 33 10.88 15.73 2.30
N ASN A 34 9.85 16.42 2.79
CA ASN A 34 9.94 17.33 3.95
C ASN A 34 9.32 16.75 5.23
N ASP A 35 8.96 15.47 5.24
CA ASP A 35 8.46 14.81 6.45
C ASP A 35 9.57 14.75 7.51
N GLN A 36 9.21 15.05 8.77
CA GLN A 36 10.16 15.10 9.88
C GLN A 36 10.85 13.76 10.16
N TYR A 37 10.27 12.64 9.71
CA TYR A 37 10.78 11.29 9.91
C TYR A 37 11.40 10.67 8.66
N ASN A 38 11.32 11.32 7.50
CA ASN A 38 11.96 10.84 6.28
C ASN A 38 13.47 10.65 6.50
N ASP A 39 13.97 9.44 6.23
CA ASP A 39 15.35 9.01 6.46
C ASP A 39 15.86 9.15 7.92
N LYS A 40 14.97 9.32 8.90
CA LYS A 40 15.36 9.51 10.31
C LYS A 40 15.35 8.24 11.14
N PHE A 41 14.59 7.22 10.74
CA PHE A 41 14.50 5.99 11.52
C PHE A 41 15.74 5.11 11.31
N LEU A 42 16.39 4.75 12.44
CA LEU A 42 17.66 4.02 12.46
C LEU A 42 17.58 2.68 13.20
N SER A 43 16.50 2.42 13.94
CA SER A 43 16.22 1.13 14.57
C SER A 43 14.72 0.94 14.80
N CYS A 44 14.28 -0.29 15.01
CA CYS A 44 12.89 -0.58 15.34
C CYS A 44 12.71 -1.82 16.22
N ILE A 45 11.57 -1.89 16.89
CA ILE A 45 11.07 -3.09 17.58
C ILE A 45 9.75 -3.48 16.92
N ILE A 46 9.63 -4.73 16.50
CA ILE A 46 8.48 -5.28 15.77
C ILE A 46 7.80 -6.33 16.64
N GLY A 47 6.49 -6.21 16.82
CA GLY A 47 5.65 -7.15 17.56
C GLY A 47 5.65 -8.55 16.95
N THR A 48 5.23 -9.55 17.73
CA THR A 48 5.34 -10.97 17.33
C THR A 48 4.37 -11.39 16.23
N ASN A 49 3.28 -10.66 16.02
CA ASN A 49 2.22 -11.02 15.06
C ASN A 49 2.33 -10.26 13.73
N VAL A 50 3.29 -9.34 13.64
CA VAL A 50 3.49 -8.49 12.48
C VAL A 50 4.92 -8.54 11.96
N TRP A 51 5.10 -8.09 10.74
CA TRP A 51 6.39 -7.81 10.12
C TRP A 51 6.30 -6.50 9.33
N VAL A 52 7.46 -5.95 8.96
CA VAL A 52 7.55 -4.70 8.22
C VAL A 52 8.16 -4.95 6.86
N ASN A 53 7.47 -4.47 5.82
CA ASN A 53 8.00 -4.39 4.47
C ASN A 53 8.59 -2.98 4.25
N ALA A 54 9.91 -2.86 4.24
CA ALA A 54 10.63 -1.58 4.33
C ALA A 54 11.40 -1.23 3.05
N TYR A 55 11.41 0.07 2.71
CA TYR A 55 11.91 0.58 1.44
C TYR A 55 12.76 1.85 1.61
N GLN A 56 13.86 1.92 0.86
CA GLN A 56 14.72 3.12 0.81
C GLN A 56 14.12 4.25 -0.02
N HIS A 57 13.52 3.91 -1.15
CA HIS A 57 12.94 4.86 -2.08
C HIS A 57 11.55 4.35 -2.48
N ASN A 58 10.55 5.23 -2.47
CA ASN A 58 9.22 4.93 -2.98
C ASN A 58 9.06 5.35 -4.46
N ASP A 59 10.11 5.23 -5.25
CA ASP A 59 10.07 5.51 -6.70
C ASP A 59 10.19 4.19 -7.47
N VAL A 60 9.25 3.96 -8.38
CA VAL A 60 9.24 2.79 -9.27
C VAL A 60 10.01 3.03 -10.56
N TYR A 61 10.26 4.29 -10.93
CA TYR A 61 10.91 4.68 -12.18
C TYR A 61 12.41 4.97 -12.03
N ASN A 62 12.95 4.85 -10.82
CA ASN A 62 14.38 4.97 -10.58
C ASN A 62 15.12 3.75 -11.21
N PRO A 63 16.18 3.97 -12.03
CA PRO A 63 16.96 2.88 -12.60
C PRO A 63 17.59 1.95 -11.54
N GLU A 64 17.82 2.46 -10.33
CA GLU A 64 18.17 1.63 -9.17
C GLU A 64 16.94 1.51 -8.26
N PRO A 65 16.42 0.28 -8.04
CA PRO A 65 15.24 0.08 -7.20
C PRO A 65 15.37 0.61 -5.76
N GLY A 66 16.59 0.93 -5.29
CA GLY A 66 16.86 1.22 -3.88
C GLY A 66 16.82 -0.05 -3.03
N ALA A 67 17.29 0.07 -1.78
CA ALA A 67 17.24 -1.04 -0.83
C ALA A 67 15.79 -1.41 -0.45
N HIS A 68 15.57 -2.71 -0.27
CA HIS A 68 14.30 -3.30 0.15
C HIS A 68 14.61 -4.40 1.18
N GLU A 69 13.89 -4.40 2.30
CA GLU A 69 14.06 -5.41 3.34
C GLU A 69 12.72 -5.83 3.96
N GLU A 70 12.59 -7.14 4.22
CA GLU A 70 11.52 -7.69 5.03
C GLU A 70 11.97 -7.87 6.49
N LEU A 71 11.60 -6.92 7.35
CA LEU A 71 11.97 -6.94 8.77
C LEU A 71 10.96 -7.81 9.55
N LYS A 72 11.40 -8.99 10.02
CA LYS A 72 10.56 -9.89 10.82
C LYS A 72 10.43 -9.41 12.28
N SER A 73 9.53 -10.03 13.04
CA SER A 73 9.33 -9.74 14.47
C SER A 73 10.64 -9.75 15.26
N GLY A 74 10.78 -8.84 16.24
CA GLY A 74 11.95 -8.73 17.09
C GLY A 74 12.57 -7.34 17.11
N THR A 75 13.80 -7.26 17.62
CA THR A 75 14.55 -6.00 17.75
C THR A 75 15.57 -5.86 16.63
N HIS A 76 15.45 -4.78 15.86
CA HIS A 76 16.39 -4.40 14.81
C HIS A 76 17.16 -3.17 15.26
N ASN A 77 18.34 -3.39 15.84
CA ASN A 77 19.14 -2.32 16.45
C ASN A 77 19.76 -1.34 15.44
N ASP A 78 19.80 -1.71 14.15
CA ASP A 78 20.40 -0.93 13.10
C ASP A 78 19.66 -1.19 11.77
N LEU A 79 19.16 -0.12 11.15
CA LEU A 79 18.51 -0.14 9.83
C LEU A 79 19.39 0.51 8.75
N SER A 80 20.69 0.70 9.01
CA SER A 80 21.59 1.41 8.08
C SER A 80 21.71 0.73 6.71
N SER A 81 21.41 -0.57 6.60
CA SER A 81 21.41 -1.30 5.33
C SER A 81 20.33 -0.82 4.35
N LEU A 82 19.24 -0.23 4.87
CA LEU A 82 18.22 0.43 4.06
C LEU A 82 18.67 1.79 3.51
N ASN A 83 19.80 2.34 3.97
CA ASN A 83 20.33 3.64 3.49
C ASN A 83 19.32 4.81 3.52
N GLY A 84 18.45 4.83 4.54
CA GLY A 84 17.39 5.82 4.73
C GLY A 84 16.01 5.24 4.44
N LEU A 85 15.14 5.16 5.46
CA LEU A 85 13.79 4.62 5.30
C LEU A 85 12.84 5.69 4.76
N SER A 86 12.29 5.49 3.56
CA SER A 86 11.32 6.40 2.94
C SER A 86 9.90 5.85 2.86
N LYS A 87 9.73 4.53 2.99
CA LYS A 87 8.41 3.90 3.04
C LYS A 87 8.44 2.59 3.82
N PHE A 88 7.34 2.28 4.49
CA PHE A 88 7.11 0.94 5.01
C PHE A 88 5.63 0.55 5.06
N GLN A 89 5.37 -0.74 5.13
CA GLN A 89 4.05 -1.32 5.41
C GLN A 89 4.15 -2.25 6.62
N VAL A 90 3.23 -2.13 7.58
CA VAL A 90 3.10 -3.04 8.73
C VAL A 90 2.05 -4.09 8.42
N LEU A 91 2.45 -5.36 8.36
CA LEU A 91 1.64 -6.45 7.85
C LEU A 91 1.51 -7.58 8.87
N GLY A 92 0.33 -8.19 8.96
CA GLY A 92 0.14 -9.46 9.65
C GLY A 92 1.00 -10.57 9.03
N ASN A 93 1.40 -11.54 9.85
CA ASN A 93 2.29 -12.63 9.44
C ASN A 93 1.72 -13.56 8.36
N GLU A 94 0.40 -13.58 8.18
CA GLU A 94 -0.31 -14.31 7.12
C GLU A 94 -0.15 -13.67 5.73
N PHE A 95 0.14 -12.37 5.67
CA PHE A 95 0.27 -11.62 4.43
C PHE A 95 1.71 -11.63 3.90
N GLY A 96 1.84 -11.63 2.57
CA GLY A 96 3.11 -11.62 1.86
C GLY A 96 3.54 -10.23 1.42
N TYR A 97 2.59 -9.37 1.10
CA TYR A 97 2.80 -7.96 0.72
C TYR A 97 1.47 -7.21 0.81
N ALA A 98 1.47 -5.91 0.55
CA ALA A 98 0.24 -5.15 0.37
C ALA A 98 0.30 -4.19 -0.81
N ILE A 99 -0.88 -3.92 -1.36
CA ILE A 99 -1.13 -2.96 -2.42
C ILE A 99 -1.79 -1.75 -1.78
N ASP A 100 -1.22 -0.57 -1.92
CA ASP A 100 -1.83 0.66 -1.41
C ASP A 100 -2.66 1.28 -2.53
N VAL A 101 -3.96 1.45 -2.30
CA VAL A 101 -4.89 1.92 -3.33
C VAL A 101 -5.61 3.19 -2.92
N LYS A 102 -5.85 4.07 -3.89
CA LYS A 102 -6.64 5.29 -3.70
C LYS A 102 -7.57 5.50 -4.88
N LEU A 103 -8.78 5.99 -4.63
CA LEU A 103 -9.71 6.41 -5.68
C LEU A 103 -9.60 7.92 -5.92
N ILE A 104 -9.49 8.29 -7.19
CA ILE A 104 -9.48 9.68 -7.66
C ILE A 104 -10.61 9.87 -8.67
N ALA A 105 -11.46 10.85 -8.42
CA ALA A 105 -12.39 11.33 -9.45
C ALA A 105 -11.60 12.21 -10.43
N SER A 106 -11.61 11.85 -11.71
CA SER A 106 -10.81 12.46 -12.76
C SER A 106 -11.63 12.63 -14.04
N GLY A 107 -11.04 13.17 -15.10
CA GLY A 107 -11.74 13.41 -16.36
C GLY A 107 -12.97 14.30 -16.16
N ASP A 108 -14.12 13.82 -16.64
CA ASP A 108 -15.41 14.54 -16.53
C ASP A 108 -15.90 14.64 -15.08
N LEU A 109 -15.33 13.84 -14.18
CA LEU A 109 -15.70 13.76 -12.76
C LEU A 109 -14.74 14.52 -11.83
N VAL A 110 -13.75 15.26 -12.35
CA VAL A 110 -12.72 15.93 -11.52
C VAL A 110 -13.31 16.92 -10.49
N SER A 111 -14.48 17.50 -10.77
CA SER A 111 -15.18 18.40 -9.86
C SER A 111 -16.06 17.68 -8.82
N SER A 112 -16.10 16.35 -8.85
CA SER A 112 -16.90 15.56 -7.90
C SER A 112 -16.36 15.72 -6.49
N PRO A 113 -17.21 16.05 -5.50
CA PRO A 113 -16.78 16.13 -4.10
C PRO A 113 -16.13 14.84 -3.61
N ALA A 114 -15.21 14.96 -2.65
CA ALA A 114 -14.71 13.81 -1.90
C ALA A 114 -15.88 13.05 -1.26
N GLY A 115 -15.82 11.72 -1.23
CA GLY A 115 -16.88 10.87 -0.69
C GLY A 115 -18.05 10.57 -1.64
N THR A 116 -18.05 11.09 -2.86
CA THR A 116 -19.11 10.81 -3.86
C THR A 116 -19.11 9.37 -4.35
N TYR A 117 -17.92 8.78 -4.49
CA TYR A 117 -17.71 7.44 -5.02
C TYR A 117 -16.98 6.58 -4.00
N LYS A 118 -17.43 5.34 -3.86
CA LYS A 118 -16.78 4.29 -3.09
C LYS A 118 -16.11 3.31 -4.04
N PHE A 119 -14.82 3.10 -3.83
CA PHE A 119 -14.04 2.05 -4.45
C PHE A 119 -14.00 0.84 -3.53
N THR A 120 -14.21 -0.34 -4.11
CA THR A 120 -14.02 -1.63 -3.47
C THR A 120 -13.05 -2.43 -4.32
N ILE A 121 -11.97 -2.92 -3.72
CA ILE A 121 -11.06 -3.89 -4.31
C ILE A 121 -11.15 -5.22 -3.55
N ILE A 122 -11.22 -6.33 -4.29
CA ILE A 122 -11.37 -7.68 -3.73
C ILE A 122 -10.32 -8.59 -4.37
N PRO A 123 -9.18 -8.82 -3.72
CA PRO A 123 -8.21 -9.80 -4.17
C PRO A 123 -8.78 -11.23 -4.08
N TYR A 124 -8.30 -12.12 -4.93
CA TYR A 124 -8.76 -13.51 -4.96
C TYR A 124 -8.65 -14.18 -3.58
N GLN A 125 -9.81 -14.58 -3.04
CA GLN A 125 -9.96 -15.23 -1.72
C GLN A 125 -9.49 -14.37 -0.52
N VAL A 126 -9.46 -13.05 -0.67
CA VAL A 126 -9.14 -12.09 0.40
C VAL A 126 -10.35 -11.22 0.72
N SER A 127 -10.44 -10.73 1.95
CA SER A 127 -11.44 -9.74 2.34
C SER A 127 -11.36 -8.48 1.49
N ALA A 128 -12.52 -7.92 1.18
CA ALA A 128 -12.61 -6.68 0.42
C ALA A 128 -12.03 -5.50 1.21
N VAL A 129 -11.37 -4.59 0.49
CA VAL A 129 -10.92 -3.30 1.02
C VAL A 129 -11.68 -2.20 0.31
N THR A 130 -12.08 -1.18 1.06
CA THR A 130 -12.87 -0.06 0.54
C THR A 130 -12.26 1.28 0.91
N CYS A 131 -12.30 2.24 -0.01
CA CYS A 131 -12.03 3.65 0.26
C CYS A 131 -12.99 4.53 -0.55
N LEU A 132 -13.08 5.79 -0.18
CA LEU A 132 -13.81 6.80 -0.90
C LEU A 132 -12.89 7.62 -1.81
N ASN A 133 -13.44 8.24 -2.84
CA ASN A 133 -12.67 9.24 -3.57
C ASN A 133 -12.29 10.40 -2.64
N GLY A 134 -11.02 10.78 -2.66
CA GLY A 134 -10.50 11.82 -1.76
C GLY A 134 -9.90 11.31 -0.45
N ASP A 135 -10.11 10.03 -0.10
CA ASP A 135 -9.36 9.40 1.00
C ASP A 135 -7.86 9.33 0.66
N ASP A 136 -7.03 9.12 1.67
CA ASP A 136 -5.65 8.72 1.44
C ASP A 136 -5.57 7.25 0.98
N TYR A 137 -4.37 6.77 0.68
CA TYR A 137 -4.15 5.37 0.34
C TYR A 137 -4.63 4.44 1.45
N VAL A 138 -5.39 3.40 1.07
CA VAL A 138 -5.77 2.30 1.95
C VAL A 138 -4.96 1.06 1.60
N GLN A 139 -4.48 0.36 2.63
CA GLN A 139 -3.72 -0.86 2.48
C GLN A 139 -4.64 -2.03 2.10
N CYS A 140 -4.34 -2.71 1.00
CA CYS A 140 -4.97 -3.94 0.56
C CYS A 140 -3.97 -5.10 0.73
N PRO A 141 -4.04 -5.85 1.85
CA PRO A 141 -3.09 -6.90 2.14
C PRO A 141 -3.31 -8.13 1.25
N ILE A 142 -2.23 -8.76 0.82
CA ILE A 142 -2.23 -9.90 -0.09
C ILE A 142 -1.58 -11.10 0.61
N PRO A 143 -2.21 -12.30 0.60
CA PRO A 143 -1.65 -13.49 1.21
C PRO A 143 -0.33 -13.88 0.55
N LYS A 144 0.45 -14.70 1.24
CA LYS A 144 1.65 -15.33 0.66
C LYS A 144 1.26 -16.22 -0.51
N LEU A 145 1.64 -15.81 -1.73
CA LEU A 145 1.39 -16.57 -2.95
C LEU A 145 2.44 -17.66 -3.15
N ASN A 146 2.09 -18.68 -3.95
CA ASN A 146 3.01 -19.75 -4.32
C ASN A 146 2.95 -19.99 -5.85
N PRO A 147 3.99 -19.60 -6.61
CA PRO A 147 5.22 -18.94 -6.16
C PRO A 147 4.98 -17.51 -5.64
N PRO A 148 5.92 -16.90 -4.86
CA PRO A 148 5.75 -15.55 -4.30
C PRO A 148 5.52 -14.45 -5.34
N ASN A 149 6.00 -14.66 -6.56
CA ASN A 149 5.83 -13.76 -7.71
C ASN A 149 4.64 -14.16 -8.61
N ALA A 150 3.71 -14.99 -8.14
CA ALA A 150 2.50 -15.28 -8.88
C ALA A 150 1.63 -14.03 -9.04
N GLU A 151 0.88 -13.96 -10.14
CA GLU A 151 -0.14 -12.92 -10.31
C GLU A 151 -1.34 -13.20 -9.41
N ILE A 152 -1.93 -12.15 -8.85
CA ILE A 152 -3.23 -12.20 -8.18
C ILE A 152 -4.24 -11.32 -8.93
N VAL A 153 -5.42 -11.88 -9.19
CA VAL A 153 -6.55 -11.11 -9.72
C VAL A 153 -7.26 -10.37 -8.59
N CYS A 154 -7.56 -9.11 -8.82
CA CYS A 154 -8.40 -8.30 -7.95
C CYS A 154 -9.63 -7.84 -8.72
N GLN A 155 -10.82 -8.13 -8.20
CA GLN A 155 -12.04 -7.49 -8.67
C GLN A 155 -12.06 -6.05 -8.16
N ILE A 156 -12.47 -5.12 -9.02
CA ILE A 156 -12.64 -3.71 -8.68
C ILE A 156 -14.07 -3.29 -8.95
N ILE A 157 -14.65 -2.53 -8.03
CA ILE A 157 -16.00 -1.99 -8.14
C ILE A 157 -15.93 -0.53 -7.70
N VAL A 158 -16.54 0.36 -8.48
CA VAL A 158 -16.82 1.73 -8.06
C VAL A 158 -18.33 1.91 -8.05
N ALA A 159 -18.87 2.44 -6.95
CA ALA A 159 -20.28 2.75 -6.82
C ALA A 159 -20.46 4.17 -6.24
N GLN A 160 -21.57 4.82 -6.59
CA GLN A 160 -21.99 6.05 -5.90
C GLN A 160 -22.26 5.74 -4.41
N THR A 161 -21.95 6.68 -3.53
CA THR A 161 -22.29 6.57 -2.10
C THR A 161 -23.73 6.99 -1.83
N ALA A 162 -24.24 7.96 -2.60
CA ALA A 162 -25.63 8.39 -2.53
C ALA A 162 -26.58 7.29 -3.03
N TRP A 163 -27.75 7.17 -2.38
CA TRP A 163 -28.82 6.29 -2.85
C TRP A 163 -29.22 6.66 -4.29
N PRO A 164 -29.40 5.69 -5.21
CA PRO A 164 -29.54 4.25 -4.99
C PRO A 164 -28.22 3.47 -4.88
N GLY A 165 -27.07 4.13 -4.95
CA GLY A 165 -25.76 3.49 -4.86
C GLY A 165 -25.37 2.79 -6.16
N ALA A 166 -25.64 3.42 -7.30
CA ALA A 166 -25.42 2.82 -8.62
C ALA A 166 -23.94 2.44 -8.81
N THR A 167 -23.71 1.22 -9.32
CA THR A 167 -22.38 0.80 -9.75
C THR A 167 -22.01 1.54 -11.01
N VAL A 168 -20.93 2.33 -10.95
CA VAL A 168 -20.43 3.14 -12.08
C VAL A 168 -19.28 2.47 -12.81
N ALA A 169 -18.59 1.51 -12.17
CA ALA A 169 -17.57 0.69 -12.82
C ALA A 169 -17.46 -0.67 -12.12
N ASN A 170 -17.21 -1.73 -12.88
CA ASN A 170 -16.97 -3.08 -12.37
C ASN A 170 -16.06 -3.83 -13.33
N GLY A 171 -14.99 -4.42 -12.81
CA GLY A 171 -14.01 -5.12 -13.62
C GLY A 171 -12.92 -5.76 -12.79
N SER A 172 -11.75 -5.96 -13.39
CA SER A 172 -10.61 -6.59 -12.70
C SER A 172 -9.26 -6.08 -13.16
N VAL A 173 -8.26 -6.23 -12.29
CA VAL A 173 -6.84 -5.92 -12.52
C VAL A 173 -5.98 -7.06 -11.98
N TYR A 174 -4.86 -7.36 -12.64
CA TYR A 174 -3.85 -8.27 -12.10
C TYR A 174 -2.72 -7.49 -11.46
N PHE A 175 -2.23 -7.99 -10.32
CA PHE A 175 -1.02 -7.52 -9.67
C PHE A 175 0.00 -8.64 -9.56
N GLN A 176 1.28 -8.28 -9.65
CA GLN A 176 2.40 -9.19 -9.48
C GLN A 176 3.48 -8.54 -8.63
N TYR A 177 3.91 -9.23 -7.58
CA TYR A 177 4.96 -8.76 -6.69
C TYR A 177 6.31 -9.36 -7.08
N ASP A 178 7.35 -8.53 -7.13
CA ASP A 178 8.73 -8.98 -7.21
C ASP A 178 9.33 -9.03 -5.79
N PRO A 179 9.53 -10.21 -5.19
CA PRO A 179 10.07 -10.35 -3.84
C PRO A 179 11.54 -9.93 -3.73
N SER A 180 12.26 -9.75 -4.84
CA SER A 180 13.67 -9.33 -4.81
C SER A 180 13.84 -7.81 -4.73
N THR A 181 12.88 -7.05 -5.27
CA THR A 181 12.93 -5.58 -5.33
C THR A 181 11.83 -4.91 -4.52
N GLY A 182 10.85 -5.69 -4.07
CA GLY A 182 9.65 -5.25 -3.39
C GLY A 182 8.70 -4.43 -4.28
N ILE A 183 8.92 -4.41 -5.60
CA ILE A 183 8.13 -3.65 -6.57
C ILE A 183 6.88 -4.46 -6.96
N LEU A 184 5.73 -3.79 -7.03
CA LEU A 184 4.55 -4.32 -7.67
C LEU A 184 4.48 -3.91 -9.14
N ASN A 185 4.12 -4.84 -9.99
CA ASN A 185 3.67 -4.57 -11.35
C ASN A 185 2.18 -4.85 -11.45
N TYR A 186 1.52 -4.24 -12.44
CA TYR A 186 0.12 -4.49 -12.70
C TYR A 186 -0.16 -4.58 -14.19
N ARG A 187 -1.25 -5.25 -14.54
CA ARG A 187 -1.83 -5.18 -15.88
C ARG A 187 -3.35 -5.14 -15.82
N LYS A 188 -3.94 -4.34 -16.71
CA LYS A 188 -5.39 -4.31 -16.91
C LYS A 188 -5.83 -5.66 -17.49
N THR A 189 -6.92 -6.19 -16.97
CA THR A 189 -7.57 -7.37 -17.58
C THR A 189 -8.38 -6.95 -18.80
N GLU A 190 -8.83 -7.92 -19.58
CA GLU A 190 -9.81 -7.74 -20.65
C GLU A 190 -11.14 -7.18 -20.11
N GLY A 191 -11.44 -7.45 -18.84
CA GLY A 191 -12.60 -6.91 -18.12
C GLY A 191 -12.32 -5.62 -17.35
N PHE A 192 -11.17 -4.95 -17.55
CA PHE A 192 -10.92 -3.67 -16.87
C PHE A 192 -11.89 -2.59 -17.41
N PRO A 193 -12.55 -1.79 -16.55
CA PRO A 193 -13.57 -0.85 -16.99
C PRO A 193 -13.00 0.22 -17.92
N THR A 194 -13.67 0.47 -19.05
CA THR A 194 -13.21 1.45 -20.05
C THR A 194 -13.39 2.90 -19.61
N ASN A 195 -14.18 3.15 -18.56
CA ASN A 195 -14.36 4.43 -17.90
C ASN A 195 -13.45 4.63 -16.68
N MET A 196 -12.48 3.72 -16.47
CA MET A 196 -11.46 3.85 -15.44
C MET A 196 -10.06 3.88 -16.03
N ASP A 197 -9.13 4.39 -15.24
CA ASP A 197 -7.70 4.24 -15.47
C ASP A 197 -7.00 3.86 -14.15
N VAL A 198 -5.76 3.39 -14.24
CA VAL A 198 -4.91 3.12 -13.08
C VAL A 198 -3.50 3.62 -13.37
N THR A 199 -2.88 4.25 -12.38
CA THR A 199 -1.51 4.75 -12.46
C THR A 199 -0.74 4.28 -11.24
N GLN A 200 0.51 3.89 -11.42
CA GLN A 200 1.40 3.54 -10.33
C GLN A 200 2.24 4.76 -9.93
N ASN A 201 2.15 5.19 -8.68
CA ASN A 201 2.82 6.38 -8.14
C ASN A 201 3.92 6.06 -7.13
N GLY A 202 4.27 4.79 -6.98
CA GLY A 202 5.31 4.33 -6.09
C GLY A 202 5.47 2.82 -6.21
N LYS A 203 6.31 2.22 -5.37
CA LYS A 203 6.58 0.78 -5.44
C LYS A 203 5.33 -0.06 -5.21
N THR A 204 4.43 0.41 -4.35
CA THR A 204 3.17 -0.28 -4.01
C THR A 204 1.94 0.61 -4.07
N ASN A 205 2.06 1.86 -4.54
CA ASN A 205 0.98 2.85 -4.56
C ASN A 205 0.30 2.93 -5.92
N PHE A 206 -1.03 2.75 -5.94
CA PHE A 206 -1.85 2.77 -7.15
C PHE A 206 -3.03 3.74 -7.05
N ASP A 207 -3.06 4.71 -7.96
CA ASP A 207 -4.20 5.58 -8.17
C ASP A 207 -5.17 4.93 -9.13
N PHE A 208 -6.35 4.56 -8.65
CA PHE A 208 -7.49 4.24 -9.50
C PHE A 208 -8.26 5.51 -9.82
N LYS A 209 -8.43 5.80 -11.10
CA LYS A 209 -9.09 7.02 -11.59
C LYS A 209 -10.43 6.64 -12.22
N ILE A 210 -11.53 7.17 -11.70
CA ILE A 210 -12.84 7.10 -12.35
C ILE A 210 -13.00 8.32 -13.25
N LEU A 211 -13.25 8.11 -14.55
CA LEU A 211 -13.18 9.16 -15.57
C LEU A 211 -14.55 9.76 -15.92
N LYS A 212 -15.58 8.91 -15.88
CA LYS A 212 -16.97 9.26 -16.20
C LYS A 212 -17.92 8.17 -15.70
N GLU A 213 -19.18 8.53 -15.47
CA GLU A 213 -20.24 7.56 -15.24
C GLU A 213 -20.64 6.91 -16.57
N THR A 214 -20.90 5.60 -16.56
CA THR A 214 -21.54 4.92 -17.71
C THR A 214 -23.03 5.19 -17.68
N ALA A 215 -23.57 5.66 -18.81
CA ALA A 215 -25.00 5.84 -19.03
C ALA A 215 -25.76 4.51 -19.04
#